data_AF-A0AAU0HQL3-F1
#
_entry.id   AF-A0AAU0HQL3-F1
#
_cell.length_a   1.000
_cell.length_b   1.000
_cell.length_c   1.000
_cell.angle_alpha   90.00
_cell.angle_beta   90.00
_cell.angle_gamma   90.00
#
_symmetry.space_group_name_H-M   'P 1'
#
loop_
_entity.id
_entity.type
_entity.pdbx_description
1 polymer ?
#
loop_
_entity_poly.entity_id
_entity_poly.type
_entity_poly.pdbx_seq_one_letter_code
_entity_poly.pdbx_strand_id
1 'polypeptide(L)'
;MSKRLASYDNLLDGDLIAVDRAGVGRNGRAVLAVVEGAVTAKILRRKGDRVWLAPANSRENYPDIPFTEETEVWGVIAGVVRRYELE
;
A
#
# COMPACT_ATOMS: atom_id res chain seq x y z
N MET A 1 15.61 16.29 6.71
CA MET A 1 14.25 15.97 7.20
C MET A 1 13.86 14.57 6.72
N SER A 2 14.11 13.54 7.53
CA SER A 2 13.57 12.20 7.27
C SER A 2 12.08 12.27 7.56
N LYS A 3 11.26 12.43 6.52
CA LYS A 3 9.80 12.31 6.61
C LYS A 3 9.58 10.86 7.00
N ARG A 4 9.48 10.60 8.32
CA ARG A 4 9.15 9.30 8.91
C ARG A 4 7.99 8.78 8.06
N LEU A 5 8.24 7.74 7.26
CA LEU A 5 7.22 7.11 6.44
C LEU A 5 6.07 6.86 7.41
N ALA A 6 4.94 7.55 7.21
CA ALA A 6 3.74 7.27 7.96
C ALA A 6 3.57 5.75 7.86
N SER A 7 3.66 5.06 8.99
CA SER A 7 3.53 3.61 8.97
C SER A 7 2.10 3.36 8.52
N TYR A 8 1.94 2.93 7.27
CA TYR A 8 0.67 2.49 6.69
C TYR A 8 0.03 1.35 7.50
N ASP A 9 0.79 0.82 8.45
CA ASP A 9 0.41 -0.02 9.58
C ASP A 9 -0.78 0.49 10.42
N ASN A 10 -1.14 1.77 10.29
CA ASN A 10 -2.28 2.36 10.97
C ASN A 10 -3.50 2.57 10.08
N LEU A 11 -3.53 2.01 8.85
CA LEU A 11 -4.78 1.93 8.08
C LEU A 11 -5.73 1.00 8.84
N LEU A 12 -6.88 1.52 9.22
CA LEU A 12 -7.94 0.77 9.89
C LEU A 12 -9.13 0.61 8.94
N ASP A 13 -9.97 -0.37 9.27
CA ASP A 13 -11.26 -0.51 8.59
C ASP A 13 -12.09 0.79 8.72
N GLY A 14 -12.77 1.16 7.63
CA GLY A 14 -13.52 2.41 7.52
C GLY A 14 -12.68 3.66 7.18
N ASP A 15 -11.35 3.56 7.11
CA ASP A 15 -10.52 4.66 6.62
C ASP A 15 -10.75 4.97 5.14
N LEU A 16 -10.73 6.26 4.80
CA LEU A 16 -10.68 6.71 3.41
C LEU A 16 -9.23 6.88 2.96
N ILE A 17 -8.88 6.29 1.82
CA ILE A 17 -7.53 6.32 1.27
C ILE A 17 -7.46 7.32 0.12
N ALA A 18 -6.58 8.33 0.24
CA ALA A 18 -6.26 9.22 -0.86
C ALA A 18 -5.16 8.59 -1.72
N VAL A 19 -5.41 8.47 -3.03
CA VAL A 19 -4.48 7.85 -3.98
C VAL A 19 -4.08 8.83 -5.07
N ASP A 20 -2.77 8.91 -5.33
CA ASP A 20 -2.18 9.63 -6.45
C ASP A 20 -2.00 8.66 -7.63
N ARG A 21 -2.81 8.85 -8.68
CA ARG A 21 -2.79 8.00 -9.90
C ARG A 21 -1.57 8.25 -10.78
N ALA A 22 -0.95 9.44 -10.69
CA ALA A 22 0.27 9.78 -11.41
C ALA A 22 1.54 9.42 -10.62
N GLY A 23 1.38 9.00 -9.36
CA GLY A 23 2.47 8.63 -8.48
C GLY A 23 3.27 7.43 -8.99
N VAL A 24 4.60 7.54 -8.93
CA VAL A 24 5.50 6.44 -9.33
C VAL A 24 5.65 5.43 -8.19
N GLY A 25 5.29 4.17 -8.43
CA GLY A 25 5.48 3.05 -7.51
C GLY A 25 6.96 2.72 -7.31
N ARG A 26 7.59 3.35 -6.32
CA ARG A 26 9.00 3.10 -5.94
C ARG A 26 9.10 2.09 -4.79
N ASN A 27 10.26 1.47 -4.64
CA ASN A 27 10.55 0.59 -3.50
C ASN A 27 10.25 1.30 -2.17
N GLY A 28 9.53 0.62 -1.28
CA GLY A 28 9.08 1.10 0.03
C GLY A 28 7.83 1.98 0.00
N ARG A 29 7.24 2.29 -1.16
CA ARG A 29 5.99 3.06 -1.24
C ARG A 29 4.78 2.16 -0.98
N ALA A 30 3.80 2.68 -0.26
CA ALA A 30 2.49 2.05 -0.26
C ALA A 30 1.73 2.38 -1.53
N VAL A 31 1.06 1.37 -2.06
CA VAL A 31 0.31 1.43 -3.30
C VAL A 31 -1.06 0.80 -3.10
N LEU A 32 -2.02 1.29 -3.88
CA LEU A 32 -3.21 0.55 -4.18
C LEU A 32 -2.89 -0.35 -5.37
N ALA A 33 -3.02 -1.66 -5.18
CA ALA A 33 -2.77 -2.66 -6.21
C ALA A 33 -4.04 -3.46 -6.49
N VAL A 34 -4.15 -3.99 -7.70
CA VAL A 34 -5.14 -5.00 -8.07
C VAL A 34 -4.38 -6.31 -8.27
N VAL A 35 -4.77 -7.34 -7.52
CA VAL A 35 -4.19 -8.69 -7.57
C VAL A 35 -5.35 -9.66 -7.77
N GLU A 36 -5.33 -10.45 -8.83
CA GLU A 36 -6.40 -11.41 -9.16
C GLU A 36 -7.80 -10.75 -9.19
N GLY A 37 -7.87 -9.50 -9.67
CA GLY A 37 -9.11 -8.71 -9.72
C GLY A 37 -9.55 -8.09 -8.40
N ALA A 38 -8.87 -8.37 -7.29
CA ALA A 38 -9.15 -7.79 -5.98
C ALA A 38 -8.26 -6.57 -5.68
N VAL A 39 -8.88 -5.48 -5.24
CA VAL A 39 -8.18 -4.25 -4.83
C VAL A 39 -7.57 -4.44 -3.44
N THR A 40 -6.31 -4.05 -3.26
CA THR A 40 -5.61 -4.20 -1.99
C THR A 40 -4.53 -3.12 -1.76
N ALA A 41 -4.32 -2.75 -0.49
CA ALA A 41 -3.22 -1.88 -0.09
C ALA A 41 -1.97 -2.70 0.27
N LYS A 42 -0.83 -2.35 -0.32
CA LYS A 42 0.44 -3.09 -0.18
C LYS A 42 1.65 -2.16 -0.17
N ILE A 43 2.78 -2.61 0.35
CA ILE A 43 4.08 -1.93 0.20
C ILE A 43 4.84 -2.57 -0.96
N LEU A 44 5.21 -1.78 -1.96
CA LEU A 44 6.12 -2.24 -3.01
C LEU A 44 7.49 -2.52 -2.41
N ARG A 45 8.00 -3.75 -2.56
CA ARG A 45 9.32 -4.17 -2.11
C ARG A 45 10.11 -4.72 -3.29
N ARG A 46 11.30 -4.16 -3.51
CA ARG A 46 12.25 -4.69 -4.49
C ARG A 46 13.31 -5.49 -3.76
N LYS A 47 13.44 -6.77 -4.11
CA LYS A 47 14.45 -7.71 -3.59
C LYS A 47 15.25 -8.24 -4.78
N GLY A 48 16.45 -7.70 -4.99
CA GLY A 48 17.22 -7.92 -6.23
C GLY A 48 16.44 -7.39 -7.43
N ASP A 49 16.29 -8.22 -8.45
CA ASP A 49 15.56 -7.88 -9.68
C ASP A 49 14.05 -8.15 -9.60
N ARG A 50 13.57 -8.70 -8.49
CA ARG A 50 12.14 -9.02 -8.29
C ARG A 50 11.43 -7.96 -7.48
N VAL A 51 10.17 -7.74 -7.83
CA VAL A 51 9.24 -6.88 -7.10
C VAL A 51 8.23 -7.75 -6.36
N TRP A 52 7.87 -7.31 -5.18
CA TRP A 52 6.96 -7.97 -4.25
C TRP A 52 5.99 -6.94 -3.68
N LEU A 53 4.80 -7.40 -3.35
CA LEU A 53 3.78 -6.68 -2.61
C LEU A 53 3.78 -7.19 -1.17
N ALA A 54 4.47 -6.46 -0.30
CA ALA A 54 4.47 -6.76 1.13
C ALA A 54 3.18 -6.26 1.80
N PRO A 55 2.76 -6.87 2.92
CA PRO A 55 1.64 -6.38 3.71
C PRO A 55 1.85 -4.91 4.12
N ALA A 56 0.79 -4.10 4.04
CA ALA A 56 0.81 -2.74 4.57
C ALA A 56 0.72 -2.69 6.11
N ASN A 57 0.20 -3.76 6.71
CA ASN A 57 0.08 -3.99 8.15
C ASN A 57 1.17 -4.98 8.62
N SER A 58 1.97 -4.58 9.60
CA SER A 58 3.04 -5.35 10.23
C SER A 58 2.56 -6.22 11.40
N ARG A 59 1.36 -5.96 11.92
CA ARG A 59 0.76 -6.75 13.02
C ARG A 59 0.31 -8.13 12.57
N GLU A 60 0.05 -8.29 11.28
CA GLU A 60 -0.37 -9.55 10.70
C GLU A 60 0.74 -10.12 9.84
N ASN A 61 1.11 -11.37 10.11
CA ASN A 61 2.24 -12.03 9.45
C ASN A 61 1.82 -12.65 8.10
N TYR A 62 1.27 -11.82 7.23
CA TYR A 62 0.92 -12.22 5.88
C TYR A 62 2.18 -12.36 5.00
N PRO A 63 2.23 -13.35 4.10
CA PRO A 63 3.35 -13.49 3.18
C PRO A 63 3.39 -12.34 2.15
N ASP A 64 4.60 -12.03 1.67
CA ASP A 64 4.77 -11.17 0.50
C ASP A 64 4.16 -11.84 -0.73
N ILE A 65 3.41 -11.07 -1.53
CA ILE A 65 2.85 -11.55 -2.80
C ILE A 65 3.84 -11.18 -3.92
N PRO A 66 4.23 -12.10 -4.82
CA PRO A 66 5.09 -11.76 -5.95
C PRO A 66 4.37 -10.78 -6.90
N PHE A 67 5.09 -9.79 -7.39
CA PHE A 67 4.55 -8.92 -8.44
C PHE A 67 4.64 -9.65 -9.78
N THR A 68 3.49 -9.90 -10.41
CA THR A 68 3.37 -10.63 -11.68
C THR A 68 2.78 -9.75 -12.77
N GLU A 69 2.64 -10.28 -13.99
CA GLU A 69 1.98 -9.58 -15.10
C GLU A 69 0.49 -9.31 -14.85
N GLU A 70 -0.14 -10.10 -13.98
CA GLU A 70 -1.54 -9.92 -13.56
C GLU A 70 -1.70 -8.89 -12.43
N THR A 71 -0.58 -8.37 -11.91
CA THR A 71 -0.58 -7.35 -10.87
C THR A 71 -0.62 -5.95 -11.49
N GLU A 72 -1.64 -5.17 -11.15
CA GLU A 72 -1.69 -3.75 -11.51
C GLU A 72 -1.40 -2.87 -10.30
N VAL A 73 -0.53 -1.88 -10.44
CA VAL A 73 -0.47 -0.75 -9.49
C VAL A 73 -1.48 0.31 -9.95
N TRP A 74 -2.58 0.42 -9.22
CA TRP A 74 -3.58 1.46 -9.48
C TRP A 74 -3.10 2.84 -9.00
N GLY A 75 -2.18 2.94 -8.05
CA GLY A 75 -1.59 4.23 -7.73
C GLY A 75 -0.85 4.21 -6.41
N VAL A 76 -0.26 5.36 -6.07
CA VAL A 76 0.51 5.49 -4.82
C VAL A 76 -0.39 6.08 -3.74
N ILE A 77 -0.40 5.45 -2.56
CA ILE A 77 -1.18 5.96 -1.44
C ILE A 77 -0.52 7.25 -0.94
N ALA A 78 -1.25 8.35 -1.07
CA ALA A 78 -0.79 9.71 -0.77
C ALA A 78 -1.19 10.15 0.64
N GLY A 79 -2.25 9.56 1.22
CA GLY A 79 -2.70 9.88 2.57
C GLY A 79 -3.88 9.02 3.00
N VAL A 80 -4.28 9.22 4.26
CA VAL A 80 -5.43 8.58 4.88
C VAL A 80 -6.26 9.66 5.56
N VAL A 81 -7.58 9.56 5.42
CA VAL A 81 -8.54 10.37 6.16
C VAL A 81 -9.37 9.42 7.02
N ARG A 82 -9.27 9.59 8.35
CA ARG A 82 -10.09 8.87 9.32
C ARG A 82 -11.22 9.79 9.77
N ARG A 83 -12.45 9.33 9.60
CA ARG A 83 -13.62 9.99 10.20
C ARG A 83 -13.77 9.48 11.63
N TYR A 84 -13.86 10.41 12.57
CA TYR A 84 -14.28 10.11 13.93
C TYR A 84 -15.78 10.32 14.03
N GLU A 85 -16.48 9.47 14.77
CA GLU A 85 -17.85 9.76 15.16
C GLU A 85 -17.83 10.98 16.09
N LEU A 86 -18.61 12.00 15.73
CA LEU A 86 -18.85 13.14 16.60
C LEU A 86 -20.13 12.81 17.36
N GLU A 87 -19.98 12.56 18.65
CA GLU A 87 -21.12 12.48 19.60
C GLU A 87 -21.75 13.86 19.80
#